data_AF-A0A833TMN4-F1
#
_entry.id   AF-A0A833TMN4-F1
#
_cell.length_a   1.000
_cell.length_b   1.000
_cell.length_c   1.000
_cell.angle_alpha   90.00
_cell.angle_beta   90.00
_cell.angle_gamma   90.00
#
_symmetry.space_group_name_H-M   'P 1'
#
loop_
_entity.id
_entity.type
_entity.pdbx_description
1 polymer ?
#
loop_
_entity_poly.entity_id
_entity_poly.type
_entity_poly.pdbx_seq_one_letter_code
_entity_poly.pdbx_strand_id
1 'polypeptide(L)'
;MSTEFPDVNIAGKMVDGSAFTAVFFGFGAAMLGITGFESSSNYVEEQAPGVFRKTLRNAALPTTIFNISFGMGILAVLPLGGDNGIYASSDALLSKAAEESLGSRFSTWVSVDAFIVLSGSVLTSYVGICGLVRRLATDRVLPSFLATTNELRGTNHNIIGAFFLLSASLVLLLDADSGIMNGVYTYAFQGLMALFASAAMLLKTKRPEIPRDVIAPWSVLVLGLIMVVVAIFANLLGDPSVLMYFALYFISVALVMFIIYFRTRDTPEVEHTGARGGRTIARVITSILSAPIVFFCKRPDLTIINKVIVYVRRNEQTHTLRIVHVFSGEESDVHVLEAFRNLAVLFDSMYPKIRIDFMSVQGEFNPATIEWLSKKMDVPRNMMFITQPDMVSAERVSSVSVRVITA
;
A
#
# COMPACT_ATOMS: atom_id res chain seq x y z
N MET A 1 -13.84 -28.71 34.42
CA MET A 1 -14.32 -27.81 33.36
C MET A 1 -15.73 -28.25 33.00
N SER A 2 -16.72 -27.66 33.64
CA SER A 2 -18.15 -27.90 33.39
C SER A 2 -18.83 -26.54 33.16
N THR A 3 -18.16 -25.68 32.42
CA THR A 3 -18.70 -24.38 32.00
C THR A 3 -19.29 -24.60 30.62
N GLU A 4 -20.60 -24.45 30.50
CA GLU A 4 -21.27 -24.49 29.20
C GLU A 4 -20.75 -23.35 28.32
N PHE A 5 -20.70 -23.59 27.01
CA PHE A 5 -20.32 -22.54 26.07
C PHE A 5 -21.44 -21.48 26.08
N PRO A 6 -21.09 -20.19 26.14
CA PRO A 6 -22.10 -19.14 26.10
C PRO A 6 -22.82 -19.18 24.75
N ASP A 7 -24.15 -19.00 24.79
CA ASP A 7 -24.94 -18.82 23.59
C ASP A 7 -24.45 -17.61 22.81
N VAL A 8 -24.42 -17.75 21.49
CA VAL A 8 -23.90 -16.71 20.60
C VAL A 8 -25.04 -16.14 19.78
N ASN A 9 -25.10 -14.82 19.70
CA ASN A 9 -26.01 -14.14 18.80
C ASN A 9 -25.45 -14.22 17.38
N ILE A 10 -26.12 -14.96 16.51
CA ILE A 10 -25.81 -15.08 15.09
C ILE A 10 -26.88 -14.32 14.31
N ALA A 11 -26.51 -13.14 13.80
CA ALA A 11 -27.40 -12.30 12.98
C ALA A 11 -28.79 -12.06 13.61
N GLY A 12 -28.84 -11.82 14.92
CA GLY A 12 -30.07 -11.54 15.67
C GLY A 12 -30.78 -12.78 16.24
N LYS A 13 -30.23 -13.99 16.06
CA LYS A 13 -30.75 -15.23 16.65
C LYS A 13 -29.76 -15.82 17.64
N MET A 14 -30.23 -16.12 18.84
CA MET A 14 -29.45 -16.87 19.83
C MET A 14 -29.30 -18.33 19.36
N VAL A 15 -28.06 -18.78 19.27
CA VAL A 15 -27.71 -20.17 18.92
C VAL A 15 -26.87 -20.73 20.06
N ASP A 16 -27.16 -21.98 20.43
CA ASP A 16 -26.46 -22.68 21.50
C ASP A 16 -24.94 -22.64 21.30
N GLY A 17 -24.24 -22.28 22.37
CA GLY A 17 -22.79 -22.26 22.39
C GLY A 17 -22.21 -23.65 22.11
N SER A 18 -21.17 -23.71 21.27
CA SER A 18 -20.41 -24.93 21.03
C SER A 18 -18.92 -24.62 20.87
N ALA A 19 -18.08 -25.65 20.96
CA ALA A 19 -16.65 -25.49 20.69
C ALA A 19 -16.40 -24.91 19.28
N PHE A 20 -17.24 -25.25 18.31
CA PHE A 20 -17.15 -24.72 16.95
C PHE A 20 -17.48 -23.23 16.90
N THR A 21 -18.58 -22.79 17.50
CA THR A 21 -18.96 -21.36 17.50
C THR A 21 -17.92 -20.52 18.25
N ALA A 22 -17.41 -21.01 19.38
CA ALA A 22 -16.34 -20.35 20.12
C ALA A 22 -15.06 -20.17 19.28
N VAL A 23 -14.60 -21.22 18.59
CA VAL A 23 -13.41 -21.13 17.72
C VAL A 23 -13.67 -20.26 16.50
N PHE A 24 -14.84 -20.35 15.90
CA PHE A 24 -15.19 -19.60 14.69
C PHE A 24 -15.25 -18.09 14.95
N PHE A 25 -16.00 -17.66 15.96
CA PHE A 25 -16.09 -16.24 16.33
C PHE A 25 -14.80 -15.74 16.99
N GLY A 26 -14.13 -16.57 17.79
CA GLY A 26 -12.82 -16.25 18.36
C GLY A 26 -11.76 -16.03 17.27
N PHE A 27 -11.75 -16.86 16.23
CA PHE A 27 -10.88 -16.67 15.07
C PHE A 27 -11.18 -15.35 14.34
N GLY A 28 -12.46 -15.04 14.10
CA GLY A 28 -12.87 -13.78 13.49
C GLY A 28 -12.37 -12.55 14.24
N ALA A 29 -12.54 -12.51 15.56
CA ALA A 29 -12.11 -11.41 16.41
C ALA A 29 -10.58 -11.34 16.57
N ALA A 30 -9.90 -12.49 16.69
CA ALA A 30 -8.46 -12.57 16.91
C ALA A 30 -7.62 -12.12 15.71
N MET A 31 -8.18 -12.07 14.50
CA MET A 31 -7.48 -11.60 13.30
C MET A 31 -6.94 -10.17 13.42
N LEU A 32 -7.54 -9.35 14.28
CA LEU A 32 -7.04 -8.02 14.62
C LEU A 32 -5.71 -8.04 15.39
N GLY A 33 -5.42 -9.12 16.12
CA GLY A 33 -4.19 -9.24 16.93
C GLY A 33 -2.91 -9.40 16.11
N ILE A 34 -3.01 -9.47 14.78
CA ILE A 34 -1.90 -9.66 13.83
C ILE A 34 -1.84 -8.49 12.83
N THR A 35 -2.51 -7.37 13.08
CA THR A 35 -2.35 -6.19 12.23
C THR A 35 -0.97 -5.54 12.43
N GLY A 36 -0.54 -4.71 11.47
CA GLY A 36 0.73 -3.99 11.52
C GLY A 36 1.92 -4.69 10.84
N PHE A 37 1.82 -5.96 10.47
CA PHE A 37 2.86 -6.64 9.68
C PHE A 37 2.98 -6.01 8.27
N GLU A 38 1.87 -5.55 7.73
CA GLU A 38 1.76 -4.83 6.46
C GLU A 38 2.51 -3.49 6.48
N SER A 39 2.62 -2.84 7.65
CA SER A 39 3.28 -1.54 7.77
C SER A 39 4.76 -1.61 7.38
N SER A 40 5.42 -2.75 7.59
CA SER A 40 6.82 -2.95 7.20
C SER A 40 7.03 -2.83 5.69
N SER A 41 6.01 -3.17 4.88
CA SER A 41 6.09 -3.06 3.43
C SER A 41 6.06 -1.61 2.92
N ASN A 42 5.49 -0.69 3.70
CA ASN A 42 5.34 0.72 3.31
C ASN A 42 6.67 1.47 3.21
N TYR A 43 7.69 1.05 3.97
CA TYR A 43 9.03 1.65 3.99
C TYR A 43 10.11 0.64 3.62
N VAL A 44 9.75 -0.42 2.88
CA VAL A 44 10.69 -1.46 2.46
C VAL A 44 11.88 -0.91 1.67
N GLU A 45 11.69 0.18 0.93
CA GLU A 45 12.73 0.88 0.16
C GLU A 45 13.78 1.57 1.05
N GLU A 46 13.44 1.88 2.30
CA GLU A 46 14.35 2.49 3.28
C GLU A 46 15.09 1.43 4.11
N GLN A 47 14.70 0.16 4.00
CA GLN A 47 15.32 -0.93 4.73
C GLN A 47 16.57 -1.45 4.00
N ALA A 48 17.58 -1.84 4.77
CA ALA A 48 18.76 -2.48 4.21
C ALA A 48 18.41 -3.84 3.54
N PRO A 49 19.19 -4.28 2.54
CA PRO A 49 18.94 -5.55 1.85
C PRO A 49 18.80 -6.73 2.82
N GLY A 50 17.73 -7.52 2.63
CA GLY A 50 17.44 -8.71 3.45
C GLY A 50 16.85 -8.44 4.85
N VAL A 51 16.69 -7.18 5.27
CA VAL A 51 16.09 -6.82 6.58
C VAL A 51 14.60 -7.11 6.62
N PHE A 52 13.86 -6.80 5.56
CA PHE A 52 12.39 -6.97 5.49
C PHE A 52 11.91 -8.35 5.96
N ARG A 53 12.59 -9.41 5.49
CA ARG A 53 12.27 -10.80 5.88
C ARG A 53 12.55 -11.07 7.35
N LYS A 54 13.66 -10.55 7.87
CA LYS A 54 14.01 -10.67 9.28
C LYS A 54 12.99 -9.93 10.13
N THR A 55 12.51 -8.76 9.70
CA THR A 55 11.46 -7.99 10.38
C THR A 55 10.18 -8.81 10.49
N LEU A 56 9.66 -9.37 9.39
CA LEU A 56 8.45 -10.19 9.43
C LEU A 56 8.59 -11.42 10.32
N ARG A 57 9.71 -12.15 10.20
CA ARG A 57 9.97 -13.35 11.02
C ARG A 57 10.12 -13.01 12.51
N ASN A 58 10.87 -11.96 12.82
CA ASN A 58 11.16 -11.56 14.19
C ASN A 58 9.99 -10.82 14.84
N ALA A 59 9.03 -10.29 14.07
CA ALA A 59 7.76 -9.79 14.58
C ALA A 59 6.78 -10.93 14.88
N ALA A 60 6.73 -11.97 14.03
CA ALA A 60 5.78 -13.07 14.18
C ALA A 60 5.93 -13.84 15.51
N LEU A 61 7.17 -14.12 15.94
CA LEU A 61 7.42 -14.92 17.13
C LEU A 61 6.99 -14.20 18.43
N PRO A 62 7.43 -12.96 18.74
CA PRO A 62 6.95 -12.23 19.91
C PRO A 62 5.44 -12.01 19.89
N THR A 63 4.86 -11.62 18.76
CA THR A 63 3.40 -11.42 18.65
C THR A 63 2.63 -12.69 18.99
N THR A 64 3.09 -13.85 18.53
CA THR A 64 2.46 -15.14 18.86
C THR A 64 2.58 -15.44 20.35
N ILE A 65 3.79 -15.30 20.92
CA ILE A 65 4.04 -15.60 22.33
C ILE A 65 3.23 -14.68 23.24
N PHE A 66 3.24 -13.37 22.98
CA PHE A 66 2.54 -12.37 23.81
C PHE A 66 1.02 -12.52 23.71
N ASN A 67 0.45 -12.70 22.53
CA ASN A 67 -1.01 -12.86 22.41
C ASN A 67 -1.50 -14.11 23.17
N ILE A 68 -0.75 -15.22 23.07
CA ILE A 68 -1.11 -16.45 23.79
C ILE A 68 -0.93 -16.28 25.30
N SER A 69 0.21 -15.73 25.75
CA SER A 69 0.49 -15.58 27.18
C SER A 69 -0.43 -14.58 27.86
N PHE A 70 -0.71 -13.43 27.24
CA PHE A 70 -1.66 -12.45 27.76
C PHE A 70 -3.09 -12.98 27.74
N GLY A 71 -3.51 -13.66 26.66
CA GLY A 71 -4.84 -14.26 26.59
C GLY A 71 -5.07 -15.28 27.73
N MET A 72 -4.10 -16.18 27.96
CA MET A 72 -4.17 -17.13 29.08
C MET A 72 -4.11 -16.43 30.44
N GLY A 73 -3.26 -15.42 30.60
CA GLY A 73 -3.13 -14.66 31.85
C GLY A 73 -4.42 -13.93 32.21
N ILE A 74 -5.06 -13.27 31.25
CA ILE A 74 -6.34 -12.58 31.44
C ILE A 74 -7.43 -13.57 31.86
N LEU A 75 -7.54 -14.71 31.18
CA LEU A 75 -8.53 -15.75 31.52
C LEU A 75 -8.27 -16.42 32.88
N ALA A 76 -7.04 -16.41 33.37
CA ALA A 76 -6.69 -16.94 34.69
C ALA A 76 -6.99 -15.96 35.84
N VAL A 77 -6.98 -14.66 35.55
CA VAL A 77 -7.14 -13.60 36.57
C VAL A 77 -8.56 -13.05 36.61
N LEU A 78 -9.22 -12.88 35.46
CA LEU A 78 -10.53 -12.23 35.37
C LEU A 78 -11.66 -13.23 35.07
N PRO A 79 -12.82 -13.10 35.74
CA PRO A 79 -14.02 -13.84 35.36
C PRO A 79 -14.55 -13.35 34.00
N LEU A 80 -15.26 -14.22 33.26
CA LEU A 80 -15.85 -13.85 31.96
C LEU A 80 -16.91 -12.74 32.10
N GLY A 81 -17.84 -12.91 33.05
CA GLY A 81 -18.93 -11.96 33.31
C GLY A 81 -18.87 -11.32 34.71
N GLY A 82 -19.85 -10.47 35.00
CA GLY A 82 -19.91 -9.65 36.21
C GLY A 82 -19.27 -8.26 36.03
N ASP A 83 -19.52 -7.36 36.97
CA ASP A 83 -19.12 -5.94 36.86
C ASP A 83 -17.59 -5.74 36.75
N ASN A 84 -16.81 -6.68 37.29
CA ASN A 84 -15.35 -6.70 37.20
C ASN A 84 -14.81 -7.75 36.19
N GLY A 85 -15.69 -8.35 35.39
CA GLY A 85 -15.34 -9.37 34.42
C GLY A 85 -14.86 -8.80 33.08
N ILE A 86 -14.41 -9.71 32.20
CA ILE A 86 -13.86 -9.39 30.88
C ILE A 86 -14.86 -8.59 30.04
N TYR A 87 -16.15 -8.97 30.04
CA TYR A 87 -17.17 -8.29 29.23
C TYR A 87 -17.47 -6.87 29.71
N ALA A 88 -17.37 -6.59 31.01
CA ALA A 88 -17.62 -5.25 31.55
C ALA A 88 -16.41 -4.31 31.40
N SER A 89 -15.22 -4.87 31.20
CA SER A 89 -13.95 -4.13 31.11
C SER A 89 -13.31 -4.22 29.72
N SER A 90 -14.11 -4.40 28.66
CA SER A 90 -13.60 -4.65 27.30
C SER A 90 -12.70 -3.54 26.75
N ASP A 91 -13.01 -2.27 27.05
CA ASP A 91 -12.24 -1.12 26.55
C ASP A 91 -10.86 -0.96 27.23
N ALA A 92 -10.71 -1.44 28.47
CA ALA A 92 -9.50 -1.26 29.28
C ALA A 92 -9.01 -2.58 29.90
N LEU A 93 -9.15 -3.69 29.16
CA LEU A 93 -8.99 -5.04 29.68
C LEU A 93 -7.61 -5.31 30.31
N LEU A 94 -6.53 -4.83 29.68
CA LEU A 94 -5.17 -4.99 30.20
C LEU A 94 -4.96 -4.23 31.51
N SER A 95 -5.55 -3.04 31.63
CA SER A 95 -5.48 -2.23 32.85
C SER A 95 -6.23 -2.92 33.99
N LYS A 96 -7.40 -3.51 33.70
CA LYS A 96 -8.17 -4.26 34.69
C LYS A 96 -7.47 -5.55 35.12
N ALA A 97 -6.91 -6.30 34.19
CA ALA A 97 -6.13 -7.50 34.50
C ALA A 97 -4.90 -7.16 35.37
N ALA A 98 -4.24 -6.03 35.09
CA ALA A 98 -3.15 -5.52 35.90
C ALA A 98 -3.59 -5.10 37.31
N GLU A 99 -4.77 -4.48 37.44
CA GLU A 99 -5.36 -4.10 38.72
C GLU A 99 -5.62 -5.32 39.61
N GLU A 100 -6.28 -6.35 39.08
CA GLU A 100 -6.58 -7.57 39.84
C GLU A 100 -5.31 -8.38 40.17
N SER A 101 -4.27 -8.30 39.32
CA SER A 101 -3.02 -9.04 39.55
C SER A 101 -2.09 -8.40 40.58
N LEU A 102 -1.86 -7.08 40.47
CA LEU A 102 -0.79 -6.36 41.20
C LEU A 102 -1.27 -5.03 41.80
N GLY A 103 -2.57 -4.76 41.77
CA GLY A 103 -3.20 -3.58 42.35
C GLY A 103 -3.18 -2.34 41.45
N SER A 104 -3.86 -1.30 41.92
CA SER A 104 -4.11 -0.05 41.18
C SER A 104 -2.84 0.64 40.65
N ARG A 105 -1.72 0.60 41.38
CA ARG A 105 -0.46 1.21 40.90
C ARG A 105 0.06 0.57 39.62
N PHE A 106 -0.08 -0.74 39.48
CA PHE A 106 0.34 -1.46 38.28
C PHE A 106 -0.62 -1.21 37.12
N SER A 107 -1.93 -1.13 37.40
CA SER A 107 -2.94 -0.68 36.42
C SER A 107 -2.64 0.70 35.84
N THR A 108 -2.27 1.69 36.67
CA THR A 108 -1.88 3.02 36.18
C THR A 108 -0.64 2.94 35.29
N TRP A 109 0.36 2.14 35.68
CA TRP A 109 1.57 1.95 34.88
C TRP A 109 1.28 1.34 33.50
N VAL A 110 0.46 0.28 33.46
CA VAL A 110 0.01 -0.35 32.20
C VAL A 110 -0.83 0.62 31.37
N SER A 111 -1.65 1.47 31.98
CA SER A 111 -2.45 2.46 31.26
C SER A 111 -1.58 3.55 30.61
N VAL A 112 -0.52 4.00 31.30
CA VAL A 112 0.45 4.96 30.75
C VAL A 112 1.25 4.33 29.60
N ASP A 113 1.70 3.09 29.78
CA ASP A 113 2.40 2.35 28.72
C ASP A 113 1.51 2.18 27.48
N ALA A 114 0.26 1.72 27.66
CA ALA A 114 -0.71 1.59 26.59
C ALA A 114 -0.95 2.91 25.85
N PHE A 115 -1.05 4.03 26.56
CA PHE A 115 -1.18 5.36 25.94
C PHE A 115 0.02 5.72 25.07
N ILE A 116 1.25 5.47 25.55
CA ILE A 116 2.49 5.75 24.80
C ILE A 116 2.58 4.86 23.55
N VAL A 117 2.29 3.56 23.70
CA VAL A 117 2.33 2.59 22.59
C VAL A 117 1.29 2.93 21.53
N LEU A 118 0.04 3.19 21.91
CA LEU A 118 -1.03 3.57 20.97
C LEU A 118 -0.73 4.91 20.27
N SER A 119 -0.13 5.87 20.97
CA SER A 119 0.35 7.12 20.35
C SER A 119 1.42 6.87 19.28
N GLY A 120 2.31 5.89 19.50
CA GLY A 120 3.28 5.45 18.50
C GLY A 120 2.63 4.83 17.26
N SER A 121 1.55 4.06 17.41
CA SER A 121 0.77 3.53 16.28
C SER A 121 0.13 4.64 15.44
N VAL A 122 -0.41 5.68 16.08
CA VAL A 122 -0.94 6.86 15.38
C VAL A 122 0.17 7.56 14.58
N LEU A 123 1.34 7.81 15.19
CA LEU A 123 2.48 8.41 14.49
C LEU A 123 2.95 7.57 13.29
N THR A 124 3.00 6.25 13.45
CA THR A 124 3.33 5.30 12.37
C THR A 124 2.33 5.40 11.21
N SER A 125 1.05 5.63 11.53
CA SER A 125 -0.02 5.79 10.52
C SER A 125 0.19 7.08 9.70
N TYR A 126 0.63 8.17 10.32
CA TYR A 126 1.00 9.41 9.63
C TYR A 126 2.18 9.22 8.66
N VAL A 127 3.19 8.43 9.04
CA VAL A 127 4.30 8.10 8.14
C VAL A 127 3.79 7.28 6.95
N GLY A 128 2.98 6.26 7.20
CA GLY A 128 2.41 5.40 6.16
C GLY A 128 1.54 6.16 5.16
N ILE A 129 0.60 6.98 5.63
CA ILE A 129 -0.31 7.73 4.75
C ILE A 129 0.43 8.79 3.91
N CYS A 130 1.46 9.43 4.46
CA CYS A 130 2.30 10.36 3.71
C CYS A 130 3.00 9.66 2.55
N GLY A 131 3.57 8.48 2.79
CA GLY A 131 4.18 7.66 1.73
C GLY A 131 3.18 7.25 0.65
N LEU A 132 2.01 6.74 1.06
CA LEU A 132 0.96 6.27 0.14
C LEU A 132 0.40 7.40 -0.73
N VAL A 133 -0.08 8.47 -0.11
CA VAL A 133 -0.73 9.59 -0.82
C VAL A 133 0.27 10.32 -1.71
N ARG A 134 1.53 10.49 -1.27
CA ARG A 134 2.58 11.08 -2.11
C ARG A 134 2.84 10.23 -3.36
N ARG A 135 2.91 8.90 -3.25
CA ARG A 135 3.07 8.00 -4.40
C ARG A 135 1.88 8.11 -5.35
N LEU A 136 0.65 8.01 -4.83
CA LEU A 136 -0.56 8.14 -5.64
C LEU A 136 -0.68 9.50 -6.35
N ALA A 137 -0.27 10.59 -5.70
CA ALA A 137 -0.23 11.91 -6.32
C ALA A 137 0.85 12.02 -7.41
N THR A 138 2.03 11.43 -7.19
CA THR A 138 3.12 11.40 -8.20
C THR A 138 2.74 10.53 -9.40
N ASP A 139 1.93 9.49 -9.18
CA ASP A 139 1.37 8.63 -10.23
C ASP A 139 0.10 9.20 -10.87
N ARG A 140 -0.24 10.48 -10.59
CA ARG A 140 -1.40 11.20 -11.14
C ARG A 140 -2.76 10.54 -10.83
N VAL A 141 -2.83 9.71 -9.79
CA VAL A 141 -4.08 9.16 -9.26
C VAL A 141 -4.78 10.18 -8.36
N LEU A 142 -3.98 10.98 -7.64
CA LEU A 142 -4.45 12.06 -6.76
C LEU A 142 -3.90 13.43 -7.22
N PRO A 143 -4.51 14.55 -6.81
CA PRO A 143 -4.04 15.90 -7.15
C PRO A 143 -2.62 16.15 -6.65
N SER A 144 -1.77 16.85 -7.42
CA SER A 144 -0.37 17.02 -7.06
C SER A 144 -0.16 18.00 -5.90
N PHE A 145 -1.13 18.86 -5.58
CA PHE A 145 -1.04 19.71 -4.39
C PHE A 145 -0.88 18.89 -3.09
N LEU A 146 -1.34 17.63 -3.06
CA LEU A 146 -1.10 16.72 -1.93
C LEU A 146 0.38 16.32 -1.83
N ALA A 147 1.09 16.21 -2.96
CA ALA A 147 2.52 15.93 -3.00
C ALA A 147 3.40 17.16 -2.71
N THR A 148 2.83 18.37 -2.58
CA THR A 148 3.60 19.58 -2.27
C THR A 148 4.29 19.48 -0.91
N THR A 149 5.59 19.73 -0.91
CA THR A 149 6.43 19.76 0.29
C THR A 149 6.58 21.19 0.80
N ASN A 150 6.47 21.39 2.11
CA ASN A 150 6.77 22.68 2.74
C ASN A 150 8.27 22.97 2.70
N GLU A 151 8.67 24.18 2.33
CA GLU A 151 10.07 24.62 2.25
C GLU A 151 10.78 24.61 3.62
N LEU A 152 10.08 24.88 4.72
CA LEU A 152 10.69 25.01 6.06
C LEU A 152 11.03 23.66 6.71
N ARG A 153 10.24 22.62 6.45
CA ARG A 153 10.36 21.31 7.13
C ARG A 153 10.47 20.13 6.16
N GLY A 154 10.32 20.35 4.86
CA GLY A 154 10.31 19.29 3.86
C GLY A 154 9.10 18.34 3.94
N THR A 155 8.05 18.69 4.68
CA THR A 155 6.91 17.78 4.95
C THR A 155 5.72 18.01 4.02
N ASN A 156 4.99 16.94 3.73
CA ASN A 156 3.73 16.95 2.99
C ASN A 156 2.54 17.35 3.89
N HIS A 157 2.51 18.61 4.32
CA HIS A 157 1.53 19.14 5.28
C HIS A 157 0.06 18.98 4.84
N ASN A 158 -0.23 19.05 3.54
CA ASN A 158 -1.57 18.83 3.01
C ASN A 158 -2.07 17.41 3.26
N ILE A 159 -1.19 16.40 3.15
CA ILE A 159 -1.54 15.00 3.45
C ILE A 159 -1.82 14.84 4.94
N ILE A 160 -0.97 15.42 5.80
CA ILE A 160 -1.13 15.37 7.25
C ILE A 160 -2.46 16.01 7.67
N GLY A 161 -2.77 17.20 7.15
CA GLY A 161 -4.03 17.90 7.43
C GLY A 161 -5.25 17.13 6.93
N ALA A 162 -5.20 16.60 5.70
CA ALA A 162 -6.30 15.80 5.14
C ALA A 162 -6.53 14.52 5.95
N PHE A 163 -5.47 13.81 6.34
CA PHE A 163 -5.56 12.60 7.16
C PHE A 163 -6.10 12.91 8.57
N PHE A 164 -5.68 14.02 9.18
CA PHE A 164 -6.23 14.48 10.45
C PHE A 164 -7.73 14.75 10.36
N LEU A 165 -8.18 15.51 9.34
CA LEU A 165 -9.60 15.81 9.14
C LEU A 165 -10.42 14.53 8.88
N LEU A 166 -9.89 13.60 8.08
CA LEU A 166 -10.54 12.32 7.80
C LEU A 166 -10.66 11.48 9.08
N SER A 167 -9.59 11.39 9.88
CA SER A 167 -9.58 10.63 11.13
C SER A 167 -10.48 11.26 12.19
N ALA A 168 -10.42 12.59 12.35
CA ALA A 168 -11.28 13.33 13.27
C ALA A 168 -12.77 13.22 12.87
N SER A 169 -13.09 13.27 11.58
CA SER A 169 -14.47 13.09 11.13
C SER A 169 -15.01 11.70 11.44
N LEU A 170 -14.19 10.64 11.38
CA LEU A 170 -14.60 9.29 11.77
C LEU A 170 -14.89 9.20 13.27
N VAL A 171 -14.04 9.80 14.12
CA VAL A 171 -14.27 9.83 15.57
C VAL A 171 -15.55 10.60 15.92
N LEU A 172 -15.78 11.75 15.30
CA LEU A 172 -16.96 12.58 15.55
C LEU A 172 -18.26 11.93 15.04
N LEU A 173 -18.21 11.27 13.88
CA LEU A 173 -19.39 10.64 13.28
C LEU A 173 -19.82 9.39 14.04
N LEU A 174 -18.86 8.66 14.63
CA LEU A 174 -19.10 7.46 15.42
C LEU A 174 -19.26 7.76 16.92
N ASP A 175 -19.31 9.02 17.34
CA ASP A 175 -19.40 9.44 18.75
C ASP A 175 -18.34 8.77 19.66
N ALA A 176 -17.15 8.54 19.10
CA ALA A 176 -16.06 7.80 19.74
C ALA A 176 -16.41 6.37 20.21
N ASP A 177 -17.43 5.73 19.61
CA ASP A 177 -17.77 4.32 19.88
C ASP A 177 -16.62 3.39 19.44
N SER A 178 -15.95 2.79 20.43
CA SER A 178 -14.82 1.88 20.24
C SER A 178 -15.22 0.58 19.54
N GLY A 179 -16.43 0.08 19.77
CA GLY A 179 -16.95 -1.14 19.17
C GLY A 179 -17.17 -0.99 17.67
N ILE A 180 -17.88 0.06 17.25
CA ILE A 180 -18.12 0.35 15.83
C ILE A 180 -16.80 0.67 15.13
N MET A 181 -15.94 1.49 15.74
CA MET A 181 -14.65 1.85 15.14
C MET A 181 -13.72 0.65 14.97
N ASN A 182 -13.63 -0.24 15.96
CA ASN A 182 -12.88 -1.48 15.86
C ASN A 182 -13.45 -2.39 14.76
N GLY A 183 -14.77 -2.45 14.67
CA GLY A 183 -15.44 -3.21 13.64
C GLY A 183 -15.19 -2.68 12.21
N VAL A 184 -15.25 -1.36 12.00
CA VAL A 184 -14.89 -0.72 10.71
C VAL A 184 -13.44 -1.03 10.35
N TYR A 185 -12.52 -0.92 11.32
CA TYR A 185 -11.12 -1.28 11.14
C TYR A 185 -10.93 -2.76 10.76
N THR A 186 -11.67 -3.67 11.40
CA THR A 186 -11.63 -5.11 11.13
C THR A 186 -11.91 -5.43 9.66
N TYR A 187 -13.00 -4.89 9.11
CA TYR A 187 -13.37 -5.14 7.72
C TYR A 187 -12.40 -4.48 6.74
N ALA A 188 -11.91 -3.28 7.03
CA ALA A 188 -10.91 -2.61 6.20
C ALA A 188 -9.62 -3.45 6.12
N PHE A 189 -9.13 -3.93 7.27
CA PHE A 189 -7.94 -4.76 7.36
C PHE A 189 -8.13 -6.10 6.65
N GLN A 190 -9.24 -6.80 6.88
CA GLN A 190 -9.51 -8.07 6.22
C GLN A 190 -9.66 -7.92 4.70
N GLY A 191 -10.29 -6.85 4.23
CA GLY A 191 -10.35 -6.50 2.82
C GLY A 191 -8.97 -6.30 2.21
N LEU A 192 -8.08 -5.56 2.91
CA LEU A 192 -6.70 -5.38 2.50
C LEU A 192 -5.95 -6.72 2.41
N MET A 193 -6.10 -7.60 3.40
CA MET A 193 -5.46 -8.91 3.39
C MET A 193 -5.96 -9.82 2.26
N ALA A 194 -7.26 -9.77 1.96
CA ALA A 194 -7.82 -10.46 0.80
C ALA A 194 -7.26 -9.93 -0.53
N LEU A 195 -7.08 -8.60 -0.64
CA LEU A 195 -6.44 -7.97 -1.80
C LEU A 195 -4.96 -8.37 -1.92
N PHE A 196 -4.22 -8.48 -0.81
CA PHE A 196 -2.83 -8.97 -0.83
C PHE A 196 -2.73 -10.41 -1.32
N ALA A 197 -3.56 -11.32 -0.81
CA ALA A 197 -3.59 -12.71 -1.29
C ALA A 197 -3.94 -12.77 -2.79
N SER A 198 -4.94 -11.99 -3.21
CA SER A 198 -5.37 -11.89 -4.62
C SER A 198 -4.28 -11.32 -5.52
N ALA A 199 -3.61 -10.24 -5.09
CA ALA A 199 -2.51 -9.61 -5.81
C ALA A 199 -1.33 -10.57 -5.96
N ALA A 200 -0.98 -11.34 -4.92
CA ALA A 200 0.07 -12.35 -5.00
C ALA A 200 -0.26 -13.46 -6.02
N MET A 201 -1.52 -13.93 -6.06
CA MET A 201 -1.98 -14.90 -7.06
C MET A 201 -1.99 -14.34 -8.49
N LEU A 202 -2.43 -13.08 -8.67
CA LEU A 202 -2.37 -12.38 -9.96
C LEU A 202 -0.93 -12.19 -10.42
N LEU A 203 -0.02 -11.80 -9.53
CA LEU A 203 1.39 -11.63 -9.86
C LEU A 203 2.02 -12.98 -10.25
N LYS A 204 1.67 -14.07 -9.56
CA LYS A 204 2.16 -15.41 -9.87
C LYS A 204 1.66 -15.94 -11.21
N THR A 205 0.45 -15.57 -11.64
CA THR A 205 -0.12 -16.01 -12.93
C THR A 205 0.29 -15.13 -14.10
N LYS A 206 0.26 -13.81 -13.93
CA LYS A 206 0.49 -12.85 -15.02
C LYS A 206 1.96 -12.49 -15.22
N ARG A 207 2.81 -12.64 -14.20
CA ARG A 207 4.22 -12.26 -14.25
C ARG A 207 5.14 -13.32 -13.61
N PRO A 208 5.16 -14.56 -14.13
CA PRO A 208 5.91 -15.67 -13.54
C PRO A 208 7.43 -15.49 -13.61
N GLU A 209 7.91 -14.74 -14.61
CA GLU A 209 9.32 -14.53 -14.89
C GLU A 209 9.97 -13.42 -14.06
N ILE A 210 9.19 -12.67 -13.25
CA ILE A 210 9.79 -11.70 -12.30
C ILE A 210 10.65 -12.47 -11.30
N PRO A 211 11.94 -12.12 -11.16
CA PRO A 211 12.81 -12.75 -10.19
C PRO A 211 12.31 -12.51 -8.76
N ARG A 212 12.24 -13.58 -7.98
CA ARG A 212 11.76 -13.56 -6.59
C ARG A 212 12.66 -14.42 -5.74
N ASP A 213 13.19 -13.88 -4.66
CA ASP A 213 13.99 -14.70 -3.74
C ASP A 213 13.13 -15.59 -2.83
N VAL A 214 11.79 -15.43 -2.80
CA VAL A 214 10.85 -16.39 -2.21
C VAL A 214 9.60 -16.49 -3.09
N ILE A 215 9.21 -17.71 -3.45
CA ILE A 215 7.98 -18.00 -4.18
C ILE A 215 7.03 -18.76 -3.25
N ALA A 216 5.96 -18.10 -2.80
CA ALA A 216 4.95 -18.74 -1.98
C ALA A 216 4.25 -19.87 -2.77
N PRO A 217 4.05 -21.06 -2.19
CA PRO A 217 3.30 -22.14 -2.84
C PRO A 217 1.83 -21.74 -3.00
N TRP A 218 1.16 -22.31 -4.01
CA TRP A 218 -0.25 -22.01 -4.29
C TRP A 218 -1.17 -22.36 -3.12
N SER A 219 -0.87 -23.47 -2.42
CA SER A 219 -1.62 -23.89 -1.24
C SER A 219 -1.66 -22.82 -0.16
N VAL A 220 -0.53 -22.16 0.13
CA VAL A 220 -0.46 -21.11 1.16
C VAL A 220 -1.26 -19.86 0.75
N LEU A 221 -1.22 -19.47 -0.52
CA LEU A 221 -2.00 -18.32 -1.01
C LEU A 221 -3.51 -18.58 -0.96
N VAL A 222 -3.93 -19.76 -1.41
CA VAL A 222 -5.34 -20.16 -1.42
C VAL A 222 -5.85 -20.36 0.01
N LEU A 223 -5.08 -21.04 0.87
CA LEU A 223 -5.42 -21.20 2.28
C LEU A 223 -5.53 -19.85 2.98
N GLY A 224 -4.57 -18.94 2.76
CA GLY A 224 -4.60 -17.60 3.32
C GLY A 224 -5.86 -16.82 2.91
N LEU A 225 -6.24 -16.86 1.62
CA LEU A 225 -7.48 -16.23 1.17
C LEU A 225 -8.71 -16.86 1.80
N ILE A 226 -8.79 -18.19 1.88
CA ILE A 226 -9.91 -18.90 2.51
C ILE A 226 -10.04 -18.50 3.98
N MET A 227 -8.93 -18.46 4.73
CA MET A 227 -8.93 -18.06 6.14
C MET A 227 -9.41 -16.61 6.32
N VAL A 228 -8.99 -15.69 5.46
CA VAL A 228 -9.48 -14.30 5.50
C VAL A 228 -10.98 -14.23 5.19
N VAL A 229 -11.46 -14.98 4.19
CA VAL A 229 -12.90 -15.04 3.87
C VAL A 229 -13.71 -15.60 5.04
N VAL A 230 -13.22 -16.67 5.68
CA VAL A 230 -13.82 -17.24 6.89
C VAL A 230 -13.87 -16.21 8.02
N ALA A 231 -12.81 -15.43 8.22
CA ALA A 231 -12.78 -14.36 9.22
C ALA A 231 -13.79 -13.24 8.93
N ILE A 232 -13.97 -12.85 7.66
CA ILE A 232 -14.99 -11.86 7.25
C ILE A 232 -16.38 -12.39 7.59
N PHE A 233 -16.68 -13.64 7.28
CA PHE A 233 -17.96 -14.26 7.63
C PHE A 233 -18.16 -14.38 9.15
N ALA A 234 -17.11 -14.69 9.91
CA ALA A 234 -17.19 -14.76 11.36
C ALA A 234 -17.56 -13.41 11.98
N ASN A 235 -16.94 -12.32 11.54
CA ASN A 235 -17.27 -10.98 12.03
C ASN A 235 -18.66 -10.53 11.56
N LEU A 236 -19.05 -10.85 10.32
CA LEU A 236 -20.37 -10.52 9.77
C LEU A 236 -21.51 -11.19 10.54
N LEU A 237 -21.33 -12.47 10.84
CA LEU A 237 -22.34 -13.23 11.58
C LEU A 237 -22.42 -12.81 13.05
N GLY A 238 -21.33 -12.31 13.61
CA GLY A 238 -21.26 -11.84 15.00
C GLY A 238 -21.97 -10.50 15.19
N ASP A 239 -21.71 -9.51 14.32
CA ASP A 239 -22.43 -8.24 14.31
C ASP A 239 -22.61 -7.68 12.89
N PRO A 240 -23.80 -7.88 12.29
CA PRO A 240 -24.09 -7.35 10.96
C PRO A 240 -24.15 -5.82 10.88
N SER A 241 -24.41 -5.13 12.01
CA SER A 241 -24.56 -3.67 12.01
C SER A 241 -23.23 -2.98 11.68
N VAL A 242 -22.13 -3.54 12.15
CA VAL A 242 -20.77 -3.05 11.87
C VAL A 242 -20.46 -3.07 10.38
N LEU A 243 -20.89 -4.11 9.65
CA LEU A 243 -20.67 -4.18 8.20
C LEU A 243 -21.36 -3.01 7.50
N MET A 244 -22.55 -2.60 7.95
CA MET A 244 -23.28 -1.47 7.37
C MET A 244 -22.50 -0.16 7.55
N TYR A 245 -21.95 0.10 8.74
CA TYR A 245 -21.09 1.27 8.99
C TYR A 245 -19.84 1.26 8.11
N PHE A 246 -19.16 0.10 8.02
CA PHE A 246 -18.01 -0.07 7.14
C PHE A 246 -18.38 0.21 5.67
N ALA A 247 -19.47 -0.39 5.18
CA ALA A 247 -19.89 -0.25 3.79
C ALA A 247 -20.26 1.20 3.44
N LEU A 248 -20.99 1.90 4.31
CA LEU A 248 -21.35 3.30 4.12
C LEU A 248 -20.11 4.19 4.06
N TYR A 249 -19.17 4.01 4.98
CA TYR A 249 -17.93 4.78 5.00
C TYR A 249 -17.05 4.46 3.80
N PHE A 250 -16.88 3.17 3.47
CA PHE A 250 -16.12 2.71 2.32
C PHE A 250 -16.67 3.27 1.01
N ILE A 251 -17.99 3.20 0.78
CA ILE A 251 -18.63 3.76 -0.42
C ILE A 251 -18.44 5.27 -0.49
N SER A 252 -18.60 5.98 0.64
CA SER A 252 -18.45 7.43 0.71
C SER A 252 -17.02 7.86 0.34
N VAL A 253 -16.02 7.24 0.97
CA VAL A 253 -14.60 7.53 0.69
C VAL A 253 -14.22 7.09 -0.73
N ALA A 254 -14.66 5.91 -1.18
CA ALA A 254 -14.40 5.42 -2.53
C ALA A 254 -15.01 6.33 -3.60
N LEU A 255 -16.22 6.88 -3.37
CA LEU A 255 -16.86 7.83 -4.26
C LEU A 255 -16.09 9.15 -4.33
N VAL A 256 -15.66 9.69 -3.20
CA VAL A 256 -14.80 10.89 -3.17
C VAL A 256 -13.50 10.63 -3.93
N MET A 257 -12.83 9.51 -3.67
CA MET A 257 -11.61 9.11 -4.36
C MET A 257 -11.83 8.92 -5.86
N PHE A 258 -12.95 8.33 -6.26
CA PHE A 258 -13.33 8.15 -7.66
C PHE A 258 -13.55 9.49 -8.36
N ILE A 259 -14.28 10.43 -7.73
CA ILE A 259 -14.48 11.78 -8.25
C ILE A 259 -13.15 12.51 -8.40
N ILE A 260 -12.28 12.41 -7.38
CA ILE A 260 -10.94 13.00 -7.43
C ILE A 260 -10.13 12.40 -8.58
N TYR A 261 -10.12 11.07 -8.72
CA TYR A 261 -9.38 10.38 -9.78
C TYR A 261 -9.84 10.80 -11.18
N PHE A 262 -11.14 10.81 -11.44
CA PHE A 262 -11.67 11.24 -12.73
C PHE A 262 -11.37 12.72 -13.01
N ARG A 263 -11.49 13.57 -11.98
CA ARG A 263 -11.13 14.97 -12.10
C ARG A 263 -9.65 15.13 -12.44
N THR A 264 -8.73 14.50 -11.69
CA THR A 264 -7.29 14.57 -11.95
C THR A 264 -6.91 13.99 -13.31
N ARG A 265 -7.60 12.94 -13.76
CA ARG A 265 -7.40 12.35 -15.09
C ARG A 265 -7.75 13.32 -16.22
N ASP A 266 -8.85 14.05 -16.07
CA ASP A 266 -9.42 14.89 -17.13
C ASP A 266 -9.02 16.37 -17.04
N THR A 267 -8.67 16.87 -15.85
CA THR A 267 -8.16 18.23 -15.67
C THR A 267 -6.63 18.22 -15.70
N PRO A 268 -6.01 18.84 -16.72
CA PRO A 268 -4.59 19.15 -16.68
C PRO A 268 -4.39 20.14 -15.54
N GLU A 269 -3.42 19.88 -14.69
CA GLU A 269 -3.14 20.70 -13.52
C GLU A 269 -2.64 22.09 -13.96
N VAL A 270 -3.57 23.05 -14.01
CA VAL A 270 -3.24 24.43 -14.32
C VAL A 270 -2.64 25.03 -13.06
N GLU A 271 -1.31 25.15 -13.03
CA GLU A 271 -0.61 26.00 -12.08
C GLU A 271 -1.28 27.38 -12.12
N HIS A 272 -1.91 27.78 -11.02
CA HIS A 272 -2.74 28.99 -10.93
C HIS A 272 -1.86 30.25 -11.04
N THR A 273 -1.42 30.55 -12.25
CA THR A 273 -1.07 31.91 -12.65
C THR A 273 -2.39 32.64 -12.88
N GLY A 274 -2.61 33.73 -12.16
CA GLY A 274 -3.87 34.50 -12.14
C GLY A 274 -4.24 35.22 -13.44
N ALA A 275 -4.10 34.59 -14.61
CA ALA A 275 -4.35 35.18 -15.92
C ALA A 275 -5.38 34.38 -16.72
N ARG A 276 -6.50 35.05 -17.06
CA ARG A 276 -7.56 34.58 -17.95
C ARG A 276 -7.01 34.20 -19.34
N GLY A 277 -7.21 32.95 -19.79
CA GLY A 277 -7.12 32.63 -21.22
C GLY A 277 -6.91 31.15 -21.57
N GLY A 278 -7.80 30.58 -22.39
CA GLY A 278 -7.73 29.19 -22.88
C GLY A 278 -6.48 28.83 -23.70
N ARG A 279 -5.69 29.82 -24.14
CA ARG A 279 -4.36 29.59 -24.77
C ARG A 279 -3.30 29.15 -23.76
N THR A 280 -3.42 29.57 -22.50
CA THR A 280 -2.52 29.15 -21.42
C THR A 280 -2.85 27.71 -20.99
N ILE A 281 -4.14 27.35 -20.96
CA ILE A 281 -4.59 25.98 -20.67
C ILE A 281 -4.07 25.00 -21.71
N ALA A 282 -4.17 25.31 -23.01
CA ALA A 282 -3.59 24.47 -24.06
C ALA A 282 -2.06 24.36 -23.95
N ARG A 283 -1.37 25.44 -23.55
CA ARG A 283 0.08 25.43 -23.34
C ARG A 283 0.49 24.59 -22.13
N VAL A 284 -0.27 24.64 -21.04
CA VAL A 284 -0.05 23.83 -19.82
C VAL A 284 -0.43 22.36 -20.06
N ILE A 285 -1.50 22.08 -20.81
CA ILE A 285 -1.81 20.73 -21.32
C ILE A 285 -0.64 20.18 -22.11
N THR A 286 -0.13 20.99 -23.05
CA THR A 286 1.00 20.60 -23.88
C THR A 286 2.25 20.41 -23.03
N SER A 287 2.48 21.22 -21.99
CA SER A 287 3.63 21.05 -21.09
C SER A 287 3.52 19.77 -20.24
N ILE A 288 2.35 19.45 -19.70
CA ILE A 288 2.11 18.22 -18.92
C ILE A 288 2.20 16.96 -19.77
N LEU A 289 1.65 16.99 -21.00
CA LEU A 289 1.73 15.88 -21.96
C LEU A 289 3.10 15.78 -22.63
N SER A 290 3.91 16.85 -22.60
CA SER A 290 5.28 16.83 -23.08
C SER A 290 6.27 16.21 -22.10
N ALA A 291 5.87 15.99 -20.84
CA ALA A 291 6.69 15.32 -19.83
C ALA A 291 7.13 13.95 -20.35
N PRO A 292 8.43 13.76 -20.64
CA PRO A 292 8.88 12.59 -21.36
C PRO A 292 8.91 11.38 -20.45
N ILE A 293 8.32 10.28 -20.92
CA ILE A 293 8.53 8.97 -20.31
C ILE A 293 9.85 8.42 -20.84
N VAL A 294 10.67 7.93 -19.93
CA VAL A 294 11.96 7.32 -20.28
C VAL A 294 11.82 5.81 -20.25
N PHE A 295 12.22 5.13 -21.31
CA PHE A 295 12.29 3.69 -21.36
C PHE A 295 13.72 3.23 -21.58
N PHE A 296 14.27 2.47 -20.63
CA PHE A 296 15.59 1.90 -20.75
C PHE A 296 15.55 0.61 -21.55
N CYS A 297 16.36 0.54 -22.61
CA CYS A 297 16.41 -0.60 -23.51
C CYS A 297 17.86 -1.09 -23.68
N LYS A 298 18.08 -2.39 -23.43
CA LYS A 298 19.42 -2.99 -23.53
C LYS A 298 19.82 -3.31 -24.97
N ARG A 299 18.86 -3.72 -25.81
CA ARG A 299 19.12 -4.15 -27.20
C ARG A 299 18.09 -3.55 -28.16
N PRO A 300 18.46 -3.27 -29.42
CA PRO A 300 17.56 -2.73 -30.42
C PRO A 300 16.59 -3.82 -30.93
N ASP A 301 15.60 -4.18 -30.11
CA ASP A 301 14.57 -5.17 -30.42
C ASP A 301 13.26 -4.50 -30.83
N LEU A 302 12.85 -4.73 -32.07
CA LEU A 302 11.62 -4.19 -32.66
C LEU A 302 10.37 -4.59 -31.85
N THR A 303 10.30 -5.85 -31.40
CA THR A 303 9.13 -6.39 -30.70
C THR A 303 8.97 -5.75 -29.33
N ILE A 304 10.08 -5.66 -28.58
CA ILE A 304 10.09 -5.06 -27.25
C ILE A 304 9.67 -3.59 -27.34
N ILE A 305 10.33 -2.81 -28.21
CA ILE A 305 10.06 -1.38 -28.36
C ILE A 305 8.61 -1.14 -28.82
N ASN A 306 8.09 -1.94 -29.77
CA ASN A 306 6.70 -1.83 -30.22
C ASN A 306 5.70 -2.04 -29.08
N LYS A 307 5.91 -3.08 -28.26
CA LYS A 307 5.03 -3.37 -27.11
C LYS A 307 5.09 -2.28 -26.06
N VAL A 308 6.27 -1.70 -25.81
CA VAL A 308 6.46 -0.55 -24.93
C VAL A 308 5.66 0.65 -25.43
N ILE A 309 5.77 0.99 -26.72
CA ILE A 309 5.01 2.11 -27.30
C ILE A 309 3.51 1.89 -27.16
N VAL A 310 3.02 0.68 -27.42
CA VAL A 310 1.61 0.33 -27.25
C VAL A 310 1.18 0.43 -25.78
N TYR A 311 2.02 -0.02 -24.84
CA TYR A 311 1.77 0.11 -23.41
C TYR A 311 1.66 1.57 -22.99
N VAL A 312 2.66 2.39 -23.35
CA VAL A 312 2.71 3.83 -23.01
C VAL A 312 1.48 4.53 -23.55
N ARG A 313 1.12 4.27 -24.82
CA ARG A 313 -0.06 4.88 -25.46
C ARG A 313 -1.39 4.48 -24.80
N ARG A 314 -1.48 3.28 -24.21
CA ARG A 314 -2.71 2.77 -23.59
C ARG A 314 -2.85 3.15 -22.13
N ASN A 315 -1.75 3.24 -21.40
CA ASN A 315 -1.78 3.31 -19.93
C ASN A 315 -1.19 4.61 -19.36
N GLU A 316 -0.38 5.33 -20.13
CA GLU A 316 0.34 6.51 -19.61
C GLU A 316 -0.12 7.79 -20.33
N GLN A 317 -0.21 8.89 -19.57
CA GLN A 317 -0.61 10.20 -20.09
C GLN A 317 0.62 11.01 -20.55
N THR A 318 1.24 10.60 -21.67
CA THR A 318 2.36 11.32 -22.30
C THR A 318 2.27 11.27 -23.82
N HIS A 319 2.82 12.28 -24.47
CA HIS A 319 3.04 12.33 -25.91
C HIS A 319 4.52 12.22 -26.28
N THR A 320 5.43 11.99 -25.31
CA THR A 320 6.86 11.88 -25.57
C THR A 320 7.41 10.63 -24.91
N LEU A 321 7.98 9.72 -25.71
CA LEU A 321 8.71 8.55 -25.24
C LEU A 321 10.19 8.70 -25.62
N ARG A 322 11.08 8.60 -24.63
CA ARG A 322 12.53 8.62 -24.83
C ARG A 322 13.11 7.26 -24.56
N ILE A 323 13.64 6.63 -25.60
CA ILE A 323 14.37 5.36 -25.51
C ILE A 323 15.80 5.67 -25.09
N VAL A 324 16.22 5.17 -23.94
CA VAL A 324 17.57 5.35 -23.40
C VAL A 324 18.33 4.03 -23.43
N HIS A 325 19.47 4.01 -24.10
CA HIS A 325 20.39 2.88 -24.07
C HIS A 325 21.64 3.25 -23.25
N VAL A 326 21.89 2.52 -22.17
CA VAL A 326 23.07 2.68 -21.31
C VAL A 326 24.07 1.59 -21.66
N PHE A 327 25.29 1.97 -22.03
CA PHE A 327 26.33 1.05 -22.51
C PHE A 327 27.66 1.29 -21.79
N SER A 328 28.37 0.21 -21.43
CA SER A 328 29.77 0.26 -21.00
C SER A 328 30.68 0.28 -22.24
N GLY A 329 31.94 0.71 -22.09
CA GLY A 329 32.86 0.98 -23.21
C GLY A 329 33.14 -0.18 -24.19
N GLU A 330 32.65 -1.39 -23.92
CA GLU A 330 32.72 -2.56 -24.84
C GLU A 330 31.45 -2.74 -25.69
N GLU A 331 30.29 -2.19 -25.27
CA GLU A 331 29.01 -2.21 -26.02
C GLU A 331 28.81 -0.97 -26.92
N SER A 332 29.85 -0.12 -27.07
CA SER A 332 29.84 1.05 -27.96
C SER A 332 29.98 0.69 -29.44
N ASP A 333 29.35 -0.39 -29.88
CA ASP A 333 29.33 -0.75 -31.30
C ASP A 333 28.45 0.28 -32.02
N VAL A 334 29.06 1.03 -32.94
CA VAL A 334 28.41 2.07 -33.74
C VAL A 334 27.16 1.50 -34.43
N HIS A 335 27.21 0.23 -34.85
CA HIS A 335 26.09 -0.46 -35.46
C HIS A 335 24.87 -0.62 -34.54
N VAL A 336 25.08 -0.83 -33.24
CA VAL A 336 23.99 -0.95 -32.26
C VAL A 336 23.31 0.40 -32.05
N LEU A 337 24.10 1.48 -31.94
CA LEU A 337 23.58 2.84 -31.82
C LEU A 337 22.83 3.28 -33.08
N GLU A 338 23.32 2.93 -34.27
CA GLU A 338 22.62 3.15 -35.53
C GLU A 338 21.31 2.36 -35.60
N ALA A 339 21.30 1.10 -35.19
CA ALA A 339 20.09 0.28 -35.15
C ALA A 339 19.01 0.91 -34.25
N PHE A 340 19.38 1.40 -33.06
CA PHE A 340 18.43 2.11 -32.19
C PHE A 340 17.91 3.40 -32.83
N ARG A 341 18.77 4.20 -33.49
CA ARG A 341 18.36 5.42 -34.20
C ARG A 341 17.36 5.09 -35.30
N ASN A 342 17.64 4.07 -36.10
CA ASN A 342 16.76 3.63 -37.19
C ASN A 342 15.41 3.16 -36.66
N LEU A 343 15.39 2.39 -35.56
CA LEU A 343 14.15 1.97 -34.91
C LEU A 343 13.36 3.14 -34.35
N ALA A 344 14.00 4.11 -33.70
CA ALA A 344 13.33 5.29 -33.18
C ALA A 344 12.65 6.10 -34.30
N VAL A 345 13.36 6.34 -35.42
CA VAL A 345 12.79 7.03 -36.60
C VAL A 345 11.64 6.25 -37.22
N LEU A 346 11.78 4.92 -37.34
CA LEU A 346 10.71 4.05 -37.84
C LEU A 346 9.47 4.13 -36.95
N PHE A 347 9.63 4.07 -35.64
CA PHE A 347 8.50 4.12 -34.72
C PHE A 347 7.87 5.51 -34.62
N ASP A 348 8.66 6.58 -34.66
CA ASP A 348 8.16 7.96 -34.67
C ASP A 348 7.26 8.22 -35.90
N SER A 349 7.64 7.65 -37.05
CA SER A 349 6.84 7.71 -38.28
C SER A 349 5.61 6.79 -38.26
N MET A 350 5.68 5.61 -37.63
CA MET A 350 4.51 4.72 -37.48
C MET A 350 3.50 5.21 -36.44
N TYR A 351 3.93 5.98 -35.43
CA TYR A 351 3.10 6.41 -34.31
C TYR A 351 3.03 7.94 -34.19
N PRO A 352 2.35 8.66 -35.10
CA PRO A 352 2.39 10.12 -35.19
C PRO A 352 1.80 10.88 -33.99
N LYS A 353 1.16 10.18 -33.05
CA LYS A 353 0.57 10.75 -31.83
C LYS A 353 1.54 10.75 -30.64
N ILE A 354 2.69 10.11 -30.76
CA ILE A 354 3.72 10.05 -29.71
C ILE A 354 5.08 10.33 -30.36
N ARG A 355 5.78 11.34 -29.87
CA ARG A 355 7.14 11.64 -30.28
C ARG A 355 8.09 10.63 -29.66
N ILE A 356 8.91 9.99 -30.48
CA ILE A 356 9.86 8.96 -30.04
C ILE A 356 11.28 9.47 -30.26
N ASP A 357 11.97 9.75 -29.16
CA ASP A 357 13.37 10.17 -29.16
C ASP A 357 14.28 8.99 -28.75
N PHE A 358 15.53 8.96 -29.25
CA PHE A 358 16.57 8.04 -28.78
C PHE A 358 17.75 8.79 -28.17
N MET A 359 18.25 8.28 -27.04
CA MET A 359 19.44 8.79 -26.36
C MET A 359 20.35 7.64 -25.92
N SER A 360 21.65 7.79 -26.15
CA SER A 360 22.68 6.85 -25.73
C SER A 360 23.50 7.45 -24.58
N VAL A 361 23.76 6.66 -23.54
CA VAL A 361 24.49 7.09 -22.34
C VAL A 361 25.63 6.14 -22.07
N GLN A 362 26.86 6.65 -22.01
CA GLN A 362 28.01 5.86 -21.64
C GLN A 362 28.08 5.73 -20.12
N GLY A 363 28.14 4.49 -19.62
CA GLY A 363 28.23 4.19 -18.20
C GLY A 363 27.67 2.81 -17.85
N GLU A 364 27.70 2.47 -16.57
CA GLU A 364 27.02 1.26 -16.08
C GLU A 364 25.57 1.55 -15.70
N PHE A 365 24.68 0.60 -15.98
CA PHE A 365 23.29 0.68 -15.56
C PHE A 365 23.17 0.33 -14.07
N ASN A 366 23.19 1.37 -13.24
CA ASN A 366 23.11 1.28 -11.78
C ASN A 366 22.20 2.38 -11.20
N PRO A 367 21.87 2.34 -9.90
CA PRO A 367 20.99 3.31 -9.27
C PRO A 367 21.45 4.77 -9.41
N ALA A 368 22.75 5.01 -9.31
CA ALA A 368 23.34 6.34 -9.42
C ALA A 368 23.16 6.93 -10.82
N THR A 369 23.30 6.12 -11.87
CA THR A 369 23.06 6.52 -13.26
C THR A 369 21.60 6.88 -13.47
N ILE A 370 20.65 6.12 -12.89
CA ILE A 370 19.22 6.42 -13.00
C ILE A 370 18.87 7.73 -12.26
N GLU A 371 19.42 7.94 -11.06
CA GLU A 371 19.21 9.19 -10.32
C GLU A 371 19.83 10.40 -11.03
N TRP A 372 21.03 10.25 -11.59
CA TRP A 372 21.68 11.28 -12.39
C TRP A 372 20.85 11.61 -13.64
N LEU A 373 20.34 10.60 -14.34
CA LEU A 373 19.46 10.78 -15.50
C LEU A 373 18.15 11.46 -15.13
N SER A 374 17.57 11.12 -13.97
CA SER A 374 16.35 11.73 -13.46
C SER A 374 16.55 13.23 -13.22
N LYS A 375 17.65 13.62 -12.56
CA LYS A 375 17.98 15.04 -12.33
C LYS A 375 18.36 15.76 -13.62
N LYS A 376 19.11 15.11 -14.51
CA LYS A 376 19.61 15.74 -15.74
C LYS A 376 18.51 15.96 -16.78
N MET A 377 17.54 15.05 -16.87
CA MET A 377 16.42 15.17 -17.81
C MET A 377 15.18 15.83 -17.20
N ASP A 378 15.21 16.15 -15.91
CA ASP A 378 14.04 16.61 -15.14
C ASP A 378 12.84 15.66 -15.28
N VAL A 379 13.12 14.36 -15.22
CA VAL A 379 12.11 13.29 -15.31
C VAL A 379 12.05 12.57 -13.98
N PRO A 380 10.90 12.54 -13.29
CA PRO A 380 10.71 11.76 -12.08
C PRO A 380 11.02 10.26 -12.31
N ARG A 381 11.64 9.60 -11.32
CA ARG A 381 12.02 8.18 -11.41
C ARG A 381 10.81 7.25 -11.68
N ASN A 382 9.63 7.59 -11.19
CA ASN A 382 8.39 6.85 -11.46
C ASN A 382 7.88 6.99 -12.90
N MET A 383 8.40 7.93 -13.69
CA MET A 383 8.16 8.06 -15.14
C MET A 383 9.27 7.41 -15.97
N MET A 384 10.16 6.65 -15.34
CA MET A 384 11.17 5.83 -15.99
C MET A 384 10.74 4.37 -15.96
N PHE A 385 10.99 3.65 -17.05
CA PHE A 385 10.48 2.31 -17.29
C PHE A 385 11.60 1.38 -17.72
N ILE A 386 11.52 0.13 -17.27
CA ILE A 386 12.35 -0.98 -17.74
C ILE A 386 11.48 -2.14 -18.21
N THR A 387 12.00 -2.92 -19.17
CA THR A 387 11.49 -4.28 -19.36
C THR A 387 11.73 -5.11 -18.11
N GLN A 388 10.93 -6.16 -17.94
CA GLN A 388 11.09 -7.10 -16.86
C GLN A 388 12.56 -7.56 -16.74
N PRO A 389 13.25 -7.25 -15.63
CA PRO A 389 14.67 -7.59 -15.48
C PRO A 389 14.85 -9.09 -15.19
N ASP A 390 16.00 -9.63 -15.60
CA ASP A 390 16.51 -10.91 -15.10
C ASP A 390 16.98 -10.76 -13.63
N MET A 391 17.21 -11.88 -12.91
CA MET A 391 17.60 -11.88 -11.48
C MET A 391 18.74 -10.89 -11.18
N VAL A 392 19.76 -10.84 -12.04
CA VAL A 392 20.96 -10.02 -11.87
C VAL A 392 20.65 -8.53 -12.08
N SER A 393 19.79 -8.17 -13.04
CA SER A 393 19.40 -6.77 -13.26
C SER A 393 18.36 -6.29 -12.25
N ALA A 394 17.56 -7.19 -11.67
CA ALA A 394 16.54 -6.83 -10.68
C ALA A 394 17.15 -6.29 -9.38
N GLU A 395 18.22 -6.92 -8.89
CA GLU A 395 18.96 -6.46 -7.71
C GLU A 395 19.60 -5.07 -7.92
N ARG A 396 20.00 -4.76 -9.16
CA ARG A 396 20.59 -3.47 -9.54
C ARG A 396 19.57 -2.34 -9.64
N VAL A 397 18.28 -2.65 -9.79
CA VAL A 397 17.22 -1.65 -10.00
C VAL A 397 16.22 -1.61 -8.84
N SER A 398 16.18 -2.62 -7.96
CA SER A 398 15.22 -2.69 -6.85
C SER A 398 15.33 -1.55 -5.84
N SER A 399 16.49 -0.89 -5.76
CA SER A 399 16.72 0.29 -4.91
C SER A 399 16.26 1.61 -5.56
N VAL A 400 15.76 1.58 -6.79
CA VAL A 400 15.28 2.77 -7.51
C VAL A 400 13.84 2.55 -7.93
N SER A 401 12.98 3.51 -7.61
CA SER A 401 11.53 3.50 -7.88
C SER A 401 11.18 3.62 -9.38
N VAL A 402 11.75 2.76 -10.22
CA VAL A 402 11.51 2.67 -11.68
C VAL A 402 10.40 1.66 -11.95
N ARG A 403 9.53 1.93 -12.92
CA ARG A 403 8.38 1.07 -13.21
C ARG A 403 8.76 -0.07 -14.16
N VAL A 404 8.29 -1.29 -13.85
CA VAL A 404 8.52 -2.47 -14.68
C VAL A 404 7.32 -2.72 -15.58
N ILE A 405 7.56 -2.76 -16.89
CA ILE A 405 6.56 -3.09 -17.91
C ILE A 405 6.83 -4.47 -18.52
N THR A 406 5.73 -5.16 -18.80
CA THR A 406 5.73 -6.43 -19.52
C THR A 406 5.72 -6.09 -21.01
N ALA A 407 6.88 -6.25 -21.64
CA ALA A 407 7.05 -6.18 -23.09
C ALA A 407 7.31 -7.60 -23.59
#